data_AF-A0A944RDY4-F1
#
_entry.id   AF-A0A944RDY4-F1
#
_cell.length_a   1.000
_cell.length_b   1.000
_cell.length_c   1.000
_cell.angle_alpha   90.00
_cell.angle_beta   90.00
_cell.angle_gamma   90.00
#
_symmetry.space_group_name_H-M   'P 1'
#
loop_
_entity.id
_entity.type
_entity.pdbx_description
1 polymer ?
#
loop_
_entity_poly.entity_id
_entity_poly.type
_entity_poly.pdbx_seq_one_letter_code
_entity_poly.pdbx_strand_id
1 'polypeptide(L)'
;MTITALLTIFISSFIFGIAAVVSPGPVSTAIVSQAPRRGWVVGPLVATGHSILELAIIIMIALGMSAGLNTPGIQIFIALVGGIVLIWMGANMVTGVFKGEIRVPGISGTVETLNSNQLVRLGMITTLSSPFWYAWWVTSVPSYLTQINAVTPIAIGAFFFGHISADYAWNSLLSTVIAGGKRWVTDRVYQSIIGLCGIFFIYLGVGFIIEGYKLIQLQ
;
A
#
# COMPACT_ATOMS: atom_id res chain seq x y z
N MET A 1 9.71 0.14 26.27
CA MET A 1 9.26 -1.05 25.51
C MET A 1 10.36 -2.08 25.52
N THR A 2 10.00 -3.37 25.60
CA THR A 2 10.97 -4.46 25.46
C THR A 2 11.37 -4.65 23.99
N ILE A 3 12.56 -5.19 23.74
CA ILE A 3 13.03 -5.50 22.38
C ILE A 3 12.04 -6.44 21.67
N THR A 4 11.50 -7.42 22.40
CA THR A 4 10.49 -8.35 21.89
C THR A 4 9.26 -7.61 21.36
N ALA A 5 8.74 -6.60 22.08
CA ALA A 5 7.58 -5.83 21.63
C ALA A 5 7.87 -5.04 20.35
N LEU A 6 9.06 -4.43 20.23
CA LEU A 6 9.47 -3.71 19.02
C LEU A 6 9.60 -4.65 17.81
N LEU A 7 10.16 -5.84 18.04
CA LEU A 7 10.28 -6.87 17.00
C LEU A 7 8.91 -7.40 16.57
N THR A 8 7.98 -7.60 17.51
CA THR A 8 6.60 -7.95 17.18
C THR A 8 5.96 -6.89 16.29
N ILE A 9 6.05 -5.60 16.65
CA ILE A 9 5.49 -4.49 15.87
C ILE A 9 6.11 -4.44 14.48
N PHE A 10 7.44 -4.59 14.38
CA PHE A 10 8.13 -4.61 13.10
C PHE A 10 7.61 -5.73 12.19
N ILE A 11 7.52 -6.96 12.72
CA ILE A 11 7.07 -8.13 11.94
C ILE A 11 5.60 -7.99 11.55
N SER A 12 4.72 -7.60 12.48
CA SER A 12 3.31 -7.43 12.16
C SER A 12 3.10 -6.28 11.18
N SER A 13 3.87 -5.20 11.29
CA SER A 13 3.86 -4.11 10.32
C SER A 13 4.37 -4.53 8.95
N PHE A 14 5.40 -5.37 8.88
CA PHE A 14 5.88 -5.93 7.62
C PHE A 14 4.79 -6.74 6.92
N ILE A 15 4.15 -7.67 7.65
CA ILE A 15 3.06 -8.49 7.11
C ILE A 15 1.88 -7.61 6.65
N PHE A 16 1.55 -6.58 7.45
CA PHE A 16 0.50 -5.62 7.11
C PHE A 16 0.82 -4.80 5.86
N GLY A 17 2.05 -4.30 5.75
CA GLY A 17 2.53 -3.54 4.59
C GLY A 17 2.61 -4.38 3.31
N ILE A 18 2.98 -5.67 3.41
CA ILE A 18 2.99 -6.58 2.25
C ILE A 18 1.61 -6.63 1.58
N ALA A 19 0.52 -6.70 2.35
CA ALA A 19 -0.81 -6.76 1.77
C ALA A 19 -1.20 -5.48 1.00
N ALA A 20 -0.70 -4.33 1.46
CA ALA A 20 -0.90 -3.05 0.79
C ALA A 20 -0.06 -2.94 -0.50
N VAL A 21 1.24 -3.24 -0.46
CA VAL A 21 2.15 -3.03 -1.60
C VAL A 21 1.97 -4.07 -2.72
N VAL A 22 1.51 -5.28 -2.38
CA VAL A 22 1.18 -6.32 -3.37
C VAL A 22 0.00 -5.90 -4.25
N SER A 23 -0.86 -5.04 -3.72
CA SER A 23 -2.02 -4.57 -4.44
C SER A 23 -1.63 -3.71 -5.64
N PRO A 24 -2.08 -4.06 -6.85
CA PRO A 24 -1.76 -3.30 -8.06
C PRO A 24 -2.24 -1.86 -7.97
N GLY A 25 -1.36 -0.94 -8.29
CA GLY A 25 -1.70 0.48 -8.37
C GLY A 25 -0.76 1.24 -9.30
N PRO A 26 -0.80 2.58 -9.25
CA PRO A 26 0.09 3.43 -10.03
C PRO A 26 1.57 3.11 -9.79
N VAL A 27 1.97 2.78 -8.56
CA VAL A 27 3.36 2.43 -8.20
C VAL A 27 3.80 1.14 -8.90
N SER A 28 3.02 0.06 -8.78
CA SER A 28 3.30 -1.22 -9.43
C SER A 28 3.29 -1.07 -10.97
N THR A 29 2.39 -0.24 -11.51
CA THR A 29 2.31 0.07 -12.95
C THR A 29 3.57 0.78 -13.43
N ALA A 30 4.06 1.77 -12.68
CA ALA A 30 5.33 2.43 -12.97
C ALA A 30 6.50 1.45 -12.99
N ILE A 31 6.57 0.55 -12.00
CA ILE A 31 7.61 -0.49 -11.96
C ILE A 31 7.52 -1.38 -13.18
N VAL A 32 6.34 -1.91 -13.51
CA VAL A 32 6.14 -2.78 -14.67
C VAL A 32 6.51 -2.06 -15.98
N SER A 33 6.24 -0.76 -16.07
CA SER A 33 6.55 0.03 -17.27
C SER A 33 8.05 0.26 -17.47
N GLN A 34 8.84 0.43 -16.40
CA GLN A 34 10.26 0.82 -16.47
C GLN A 34 11.23 -0.34 -16.24
N ALA A 35 10.85 -1.35 -15.44
CA ALA A 35 11.69 -2.51 -15.11
C ALA A 35 12.22 -3.29 -16.32
N PRO A 36 11.45 -3.50 -17.42
CA PRO A 36 11.97 -4.18 -18.60
C PRO A 36 13.16 -3.48 -19.28
N ARG A 37 13.29 -2.16 -19.07
CA ARG A 37 14.34 -1.35 -19.73
C ARG A 37 15.53 -1.09 -18.82
N ARG A 38 15.28 -0.93 -17.52
CA ARG A 38 16.30 -0.51 -16.54
C ARG A 38 16.61 -1.56 -15.48
N GLY A 39 16.02 -2.74 -15.62
CA GLY A 39 16.29 -3.87 -14.76
C GLY A 39 15.66 -3.75 -13.36
N TRP A 40 16.18 -4.56 -12.46
CA TRP A 40 15.76 -4.63 -11.05
C TRP A 40 15.92 -3.30 -10.28
N VAL A 41 16.78 -2.39 -10.74
CA VAL A 41 17.06 -1.11 -10.05
C VAL A 41 15.84 -0.21 -10.00
N VAL A 42 14.82 -0.46 -10.84
CA VAL A 42 13.56 0.30 -10.84
C VAL A 42 12.80 0.14 -9.53
N GLY A 43 12.73 -1.07 -8.98
CA GLY A 43 12.01 -1.35 -7.74
C GLY A 43 12.47 -0.49 -6.56
N PRO A 44 13.74 -0.57 -6.14
CA PRO A 44 14.24 0.21 -5.01
C PRO A 44 14.21 1.71 -5.25
N LEU A 45 14.43 2.19 -6.48
CA LEU A 45 14.35 3.63 -6.78
C LEU A 45 12.92 4.17 -6.69
N VAL A 46 11.93 3.45 -7.23
CA VAL A 46 10.53 3.82 -7.12
C VAL A 46 10.06 3.73 -5.67
N ALA A 47 10.43 2.67 -4.95
CA ALA A 47 10.16 2.51 -3.52
C ALA A 47 10.76 3.64 -2.68
N THR A 48 11.91 4.19 -3.09
CA THR A 48 12.51 5.36 -2.42
C THR A 48 11.65 6.62 -2.59
N GLY A 49 11.04 6.81 -3.76
CA GLY A 49 10.07 7.89 -3.94
C GLY A 49 8.81 7.72 -3.09
N HIS A 50 8.31 6.48 -3.02
CA HIS A 50 7.18 6.11 -2.19
C HIS A 50 7.46 6.36 -0.70
N SER A 51 8.61 5.89 -0.21
CA SER A 51 9.01 5.97 1.19
C SER A 51 9.17 7.39 1.72
N ILE A 52 9.58 8.33 0.86
CA ILE A 52 9.66 9.76 1.22
C ILE A 52 8.28 10.31 1.61
N LEU A 53 7.24 9.94 0.87
CA LEU A 53 5.88 10.40 1.15
C LEU A 53 5.28 9.70 2.36
N GLU A 54 5.57 8.41 2.52
CA GLU A 54 5.19 7.66 3.72
C GLU A 54 5.87 8.21 4.98
N LEU A 55 7.14 8.62 4.88
CA LEU A 55 7.85 9.28 5.97
C LEU A 55 7.19 10.63 6.31
N ALA A 56 6.78 11.40 5.30
CA ALA A 56 6.11 12.67 5.54
C ALA A 56 4.78 12.48 6.28
N ILE A 57 3.95 11.52 5.86
CA ILE A 57 2.64 11.29 6.49
C ILE A 57 2.77 10.64 7.88
N ILE A 58 3.72 9.73 8.11
CA ILE A 58 3.93 9.16 9.46
C ILE A 58 4.44 10.22 10.43
N ILE A 59 5.29 11.16 9.99
CA ILE A 59 5.72 12.30 10.83
C ILE A 59 4.51 13.18 11.18
N MET A 60 3.63 13.48 10.21
CA MET A 60 2.40 14.23 10.48
C MET A 60 1.50 13.53 11.50
N ILE A 61 1.32 12.21 11.37
CA ILE A 61 0.56 11.39 12.32
C ILE A 61 1.21 11.42 13.72
N ALA A 62 2.54 11.31 13.78
CA ALA A 62 3.32 11.30 15.03
C ALA A 62 3.32 12.66 15.75
N LEU A 63 3.27 13.77 15.01
CA LEU A 63 3.15 15.12 15.56
C LEU A 63 1.74 15.44 16.11
N GLY A 64 0.82 14.47 16.09
CA GLY A 64 -0.49 14.64 16.68
C GLY A 64 -1.51 15.28 15.74
N MET A 65 -1.27 15.33 14.42
CA MET A 65 -2.38 15.57 13.47
C MET A 65 -3.46 14.48 13.58
N SER A 66 -3.13 13.34 14.18
CA SER A 66 -4.07 12.30 14.60
C SER A 66 -4.96 12.69 15.79
N ALA A 67 -4.61 13.69 16.60
CA ALA A 67 -5.43 14.15 17.73
C ALA A 67 -6.77 14.74 17.25
N GLY A 68 -6.77 15.42 16.09
CA GLY A 68 -7.99 15.85 15.41
C GLY A 68 -8.84 14.69 14.89
N LEU A 69 -8.23 13.53 14.61
CA LEU A 69 -8.90 12.32 14.11
C LEU A 69 -9.51 11.47 15.23
N ASN A 70 -9.23 11.78 16.50
CA ASN A 70 -9.65 10.99 17.67
C ASN A 70 -11.04 11.38 18.19
N THR A 71 -11.82 12.13 17.40
CA THR A 71 -13.24 12.35 17.72
C THR A 71 -14.05 11.17 17.20
N PRO A 72 -15.04 10.67 17.96
CA PRO A 72 -15.84 9.52 17.54
C PRO A 72 -16.47 9.70 16.16
N GLY A 73 -16.96 10.91 15.84
CA GLY A 73 -17.55 11.22 14.54
C GLY A 73 -16.55 11.09 13.37
N ILE A 74 -15.30 11.50 13.55
CA ILE A 74 -14.27 11.35 12.52
C ILE A 74 -13.84 9.89 12.39
N GLN A 75 -13.73 9.14 13.49
CA GLN A 75 -13.43 7.70 13.43
C GLN A 75 -14.52 6.90 12.72
N ILE A 76 -15.80 7.19 13.01
CA ILE A 76 -16.95 6.59 12.31
C ILE A 76 -16.90 6.94 10.82
N PHE A 77 -16.67 8.22 10.48
CA PHE A 77 -16.56 8.66 9.09
C PHE A 77 -15.43 7.93 8.35
N ILE A 78 -14.24 7.87 8.95
CA ILE A 78 -13.06 7.18 8.40
C ILE A 78 -13.33 5.70 8.22
N ALA A 79 -13.90 5.03 9.23
CA ALA A 79 -14.20 3.61 9.17
C ALA A 79 -15.23 3.29 8.07
N LEU A 80 -16.34 4.05 7.99
CA LEU A 80 -17.37 3.82 6.99
C LEU A 80 -16.92 4.19 5.57
N VAL A 81 -16.39 5.41 5.38
CA VAL A 81 -15.96 5.87 4.05
C VAL A 81 -14.75 5.07 3.56
N GLY A 82 -13.76 4.84 4.42
CA GLY A 82 -12.61 4.00 4.11
C GLY A 82 -13.02 2.58 3.76
N GLY A 83 -13.95 1.99 4.51
CA GLY A 83 -14.50 0.67 4.23
C GLY A 83 -15.23 0.59 2.88
N ILE A 84 -16.06 1.58 2.55
CA ILE A 84 -16.75 1.69 1.26
C ILE A 84 -15.74 1.81 0.11
N VAL A 85 -14.73 2.66 0.24
CA VAL A 85 -13.68 2.84 -0.78
C VAL A 85 -12.90 1.54 -1.00
N LEU A 86 -12.51 0.84 0.08
CA LEU A 86 -11.82 -0.45 -0.01
C LEU A 86 -12.68 -1.51 -0.71
N ILE A 87 -13.97 -1.61 -0.39
CA ILE A 87 -14.90 -2.52 -1.07
C ILE A 87 -15.03 -2.16 -2.55
N TRP A 88 -15.22 -0.88 -2.88
CA TRP A 88 -15.33 -0.42 -4.26
C TRP A 88 -14.08 -0.73 -5.07
N MET A 89 -12.90 -0.48 -4.52
CA MET A 89 -11.63 -0.82 -5.15
C MET A 89 -11.47 -2.33 -5.34
N GLY A 90 -11.70 -3.12 -4.29
CA GLY A 90 -11.60 -4.57 -4.36
C GLY A 90 -12.59 -5.18 -5.36
N ALA A 91 -13.82 -4.65 -5.41
CA ALA A 91 -14.82 -5.06 -6.39
C ALA A 91 -14.39 -4.73 -7.83
N ASN A 92 -13.82 -3.56 -8.09
CA ASN A 92 -13.29 -3.21 -9.41
C ASN A 92 -12.13 -4.12 -9.83
N MET A 93 -11.25 -4.49 -8.91
CA MET A 93 -10.14 -5.43 -9.18
C MET A 93 -10.67 -6.81 -9.54
N VAL A 94 -11.61 -7.34 -8.74
CA VAL A 94 -12.21 -8.66 -8.95
C VAL A 94 -13.02 -8.68 -10.26
N THR A 95 -13.86 -7.68 -10.51
CA THR A 95 -14.65 -7.60 -11.74
C THR A 95 -13.78 -7.37 -12.98
N GLY A 96 -12.71 -6.57 -12.90
CA GLY A 96 -11.75 -6.39 -13.99
C GLY A 96 -11.02 -7.68 -14.36
N VAL A 97 -10.74 -8.53 -13.37
CA VAL A 97 -10.20 -9.89 -13.60
C VAL A 97 -11.23 -10.77 -14.32
N PHE A 98 -12.48 -10.80 -13.85
CA PHE A 98 -13.55 -11.59 -14.48
C PHE A 98 -13.87 -11.14 -15.92
N LYS A 99 -13.77 -9.84 -16.21
CA LYS A 99 -13.97 -9.30 -17.56
C LYS A 99 -12.76 -9.47 -18.48
N GLY A 100 -11.62 -9.95 -17.97
CA GLY A 100 -10.38 -10.09 -18.73
C GLY A 100 -9.76 -8.75 -19.17
N GLU A 101 -10.16 -7.65 -18.52
CA GLU A 101 -9.65 -6.29 -18.75
C GLU A 101 -8.28 -6.09 -18.11
N ILE A 102 -8.01 -6.83 -17.03
CA ILE A 102 -6.71 -6.85 -16.36
C ILE A 102 -5.76 -7.74 -17.14
N ARG A 103 -4.77 -7.13 -17.77
CA ARG A 103 -3.67 -7.82 -18.48
C ARG A 103 -2.35 -7.25 -18.01
N VAL A 104 -1.27 -8.03 -18.17
CA VAL A 104 0.07 -7.50 -17.96
C VAL A 104 0.22 -6.28 -18.90
N PRO A 105 0.53 -5.08 -18.37
CA PRO A 105 0.73 -3.90 -19.19
C PRO A 105 1.67 -4.21 -20.36
N GLY A 106 1.14 -4.08 -21.58
CA GLY A 106 1.91 -4.33 -22.79
C GLY A 106 3.08 -3.34 -22.87
N ILE A 107 4.30 -3.85 -23.09
CA ILE A 107 5.48 -3.02 -23.41
C ILE A 107 5.35 -2.57 -24.89
N SER A 108 4.25 -1.92 -25.23
CA SER A 108 3.99 -1.39 -26.57
C SER A 108 3.88 0.12 -26.47
N GLY A 109 5.05 0.76 -26.49
CA GLY A 109 5.19 2.21 -26.46
C GLY A 109 6.65 2.62 -26.36
N THR A 110 6.99 3.70 -27.06
CA THR A 110 8.27 4.43 -27.01
C THR A 110 8.45 5.16 -25.67
N VAL A 111 8.14 4.50 -24.55
CA VAL A 111 8.32 5.08 -23.22
C VAL A 111 9.81 5.22 -22.99
N GLU A 112 10.25 6.47 -22.82
CA GLU A 112 11.64 6.84 -22.61
C GLU A 112 12.21 6.14 -21.36
N THR A 113 13.47 5.75 -21.43
CA THR A 113 14.19 5.17 -20.30
C THR A 113 14.47 6.26 -19.28
N LEU A 114 13.87 6.16 -18.09
CA LEU A 114 14.04 7.17 -17.05
C LEU A 114 15.36 6.99 -16.30
N ASN A 115 16.00 8.11 -15.92
CA ASN A 115 17.19 8.18 -15.07
C ASN A 115 16.84 8.04 -13.57
N SER A 116 17.84 7.93 -12.67
CA SER A 116 17.59 7.54 -11.25
C SER A 116 16.63 8.50 -10.56
N ASN A 117 16.88 9.79 -10.75
CA ASN A 117 16.10 10.86 -10.13
C ASN A 117 14.66 10.87 -10.69
N GLN A 118 14.48 10.59 -11.97
CA GLN A 118 13.17 10.47 -12.59
C GLN A 118 12.39 9.27 -12.05
N LEU A 119 13.04 8.14 -11.72
CA LEU A 119 12.35 7.00 -11.09
C LEU A 119 11.92 7.27 -9.65
N VAL A 120 12.74 7.97 -8.87
CA VAL A 120 12.34 8.42 -7.52
C VAL A 120 11.14 9.38 -7.63
N ARG A 121 11.18 10.34 -8.57
CA ARG A 121 10.03 11.23 -8.84
C ARG A 121 8.80 10.47 -9.31
N LEU A 122 8.98 9.45 -10.14
CA LEU A 122 7.90 8.60 -10.58
C LEU A 122 7.24 7.88 -9.40
N GLY A 123 8.03 7.37 -8.44
CA GLY A 123 7.52 6.84 -7.19
C GLY A 123 6.68 7.84 -6.40
N MET A 124 7.15 9.08 -6.24
CA MET A 124 6.37 10.12 -5.56
C MET A 124 5.06 10.43 -6.30
N ILE A 125 5.13 10.69 -7.61
CA ILE A 125 3.95 11.06 -8.42
C ILE A 125 2.90 9.94 -8.41
N THR A 126 3.33 8.69 -8.60
CA THR A 126 2.41 7.54 -8.61
C THR A 126 1.77 7.29 -7.25
N THR A 127 2.51 7.52 -6.16
CA THR A 127 1.98 7.44 -4.80
C THR A 127 0.94 8.53 -4.55
N LEU A 128 1.24 9.79 -4.88
CA LEU A 128 0.30 10.91 -4.76
C LEU A 128 -0.94 10.74 -5.63
N SER A 129 -0.82 10.01 -6.73
CA SER A 129 -1.93 9.71 -7.65
C SER A 129 -2.74 8.48 -7.22
N SER A 130 -2.42 7.86 -6.09
CA SER A 130 -3.08 6.64 -5.60
C SER A 130 -4.13 6.97 -4.53
N PRO A 131 -5.44 6.92 -4.82
CA PRO A 131 -6.47 7.08 -3.81
C PRO A 131 -6.35 6.06 -2.67
N PHE A 132 -5.87 4.85 -2.99
CA PHE A 132 -5.61 3.79 -2.03
C PHE A 132 -4.60 4.21 -0.97
N TRP A 133 -3.53 4.91 -1.35
CA TRP A 133 -2.48 5.33 -0.42
C TRP A 133 -3.05 6.25 0.66
N TYR A 134 -3.85 7.24 0.28
CA TYR A 134 -4.52 8.13 1.24
C TYR A 134 -5.50 7.38 2.12
N ALA A 135 -6.36 6.54 1.54
CA ALA A 135 -7.31 5.75 2.31
C ALA A 135 -6.58 4.92 3.37
N TRP A 136 -5.57 4.15 2.95
CA TRP A 136 -4.77 3.30 3.84
C TRP A 136 -4.10 4.07 4.99
N TRP A 137 -3.42 5.17 4.69
CA TRP A 137 -2.67 5.93 5.68
C TRP A 137 -3.55 6.76 6.62
N VAL A 138 -4.72 7.19 6.16
CA VAL A 138 -5.68 7.93 6.99
C VAL A 138 -6.54 6.99 7.84
N THR A 139 -6.87 5.80 7.34
CA THR A 139 -7.82 4.90 8.00
C THR A 139 -7.14 3.75 8.73
N SER A 140 -6.29 3.01 8.02
CA SER A 140 -5.78 1.72 8.47
C SER A 140 -4.61 1.85 9.42
N VAL A 141 -3.68 2.77 9.13
CA VAL A 141 -2.50 3.00 9.97
C VAL A 141 -2.86 3.53 11.36
N PRO A 142 -3.71 4.57 11.52
CA PRO A 142 -4.10 5.02 12.86
C PRO A 142 -4.82 3.93 13.66
N SER A 143 -5.74 3.20 13.02
CA SER A 143 -6.48 2.09 13.65
C SER A 143 -5.57 0.95 14.11
N TYR A 144 -4.51 0.67 13.35
CA TYR A 144 -3.50 -0.30 13.73
C TYR A 144 -2.68 0.23 14.93
N LEU A 145 -2.18 1.47 14.85
CA LEU A 145 -1.35 2.08 15.91
C LEU A 145 -2.10 2.17 17.26
N THR A 146 -3.41 2.44 17.24
CA THR A 146 -4.24 2.43 18.46
C THR A 146 -4.41 1.03 19.03
N GLN A 147 -4.66 0.01 18.20
CA GLN A 147 -4.81 -1.38 18.65
C GLN A 147 -3.57 -1.91 19.39
N ILE A 148 -2.38 -1.57 18.91
CA ILE A 148 -1.12 -2.02 19.53
C ILE A 148 -0.62 -1.06 20.63
N ASN A 149 -1.40 -0.06 21.02
CA ASN A 149 -1.03 1.00 21.98
C ASN A 149 0.34 1.66 21.64
N ALA A 150 0.69 1.72 20.35
CA ALA A 150 1.99 2.20 19.87
C ALA A 150 1.98 3.70 19.64
N VAL A 151 1.86 4.47 20.72
CA VAL A 151 1.87 5.94 20.67
C VAL A 151 3.26 6.54 20.92
N THR A 152 4.26 5.69 21.19
CA THR A 152 5.63 6.15 21.45
C THR A 152 6.42 6.31 20.15
N PRO A 153 7.32 7.31 20.03
CA PRO A 153 8.14 7.50 18.83
C PRO A 153 8.94 6.26 18.42
N ILE A 154 9.41 5.46 19.40
CA ILE A 154 10.16 4.23 19.14
C ILE A 154 9.26 3.15 18.51
N ALA A 155 8.01 3.02 18.96
CA ALA A 155 7.06 2.08 18.38
C ALA A 155 6.64 2.49 16.96
N ILE A 156 6.43 3.80 16.74
CA ILE A 156 6.14 4.36 15.41
C ILE A 156 7.33 4.13 14.47
N GLY A 157 8.56 4.29 14.96
CA GLY A 157 9.76 3.96 14.19
C GLY A 157 9.82 2.48 13.81
N ALA A 158 9.58 1.57 14.76
CA ALA A 158 9.53 0.13 14.50
C ALA A 158 8.45 -0.25 13.46
N PHE A 159 7.27 0.37 13.55
CA PHE A 159 6.22 0.25 12.54
C PHE A 159 6.70 0.73 11.17
N PHE A 160 7.20 1.97 11.08
CA PHE A 160 7.64 2.56 9.81
C PHE A 160 8.72 1.72 9.13
N PHE A 161 9.74 1.25 9.87
CA PHE A 161 10.78 0.41 9.28
C PHE A 161 10.27 -0.97 8.86
N GLY A 162 9.33 -1.56 9.61
CA GLY A 162 8.67 -2.80 9.23
C GLY A 162 7.89 -2.64 7.94
N HIS A 163 7.02 -1.63 7.87
CA HIS A 163 6.23 -1.29 6.70
C HIS A 163 7.10 -1.01 5.48
N ILE A 164 8.08 -0.11 5.60
CA ILE A 164 8.91 0.27 4.44
C ILE A 164 9.77 -0.88 3.92
N SER A 165 10.21 -1.78 4.81
CA SER A 165 10.96 -2.95 4.38
C SER A 165 10.10 -3.90 3.52
N ALA A 166 8.78 -3.97 3.77
CA ALA A 166 7.85 -4.67 2.90
C ALA A 166 7.77 -4.02 1.51
N ASP A 167 7.71 -2.69 1.45
CA ASP A 167 7.65 -1.96 0.19
C ASP A 167 8.90 -2.16 -0.65
N TYR A 168 10.08 -2.03 -0.03
CA TYR A 168 11.35 -2.28 -0.72
C TYR A 168 11.46 -3.74 -1.17
N ALA A 169 11.09 -4.69 -0.32
CA ALA A 169 11.15 -6.12 -0.65
C ALA A 169 10.26 -6.44 -1.86
N TRP A 170 9.00 -6.01 -1.82
CA TRP A 170 8.04 -6.29 -2.88
C TRP A 170 8.36 -5.55 -4.18
N ASN A 171 8.64 -4.25 -4.13
CA ASN A 171 8.92 -3.46 -5.33
C ASN A 171 10.21 -3.93 -6.03
N SER A 172 11.23 -4.30 -5.24
CA SER A 172 12.47 -4.89 -5.77
C SER A 172 12.21 -6.26 -6.39
N LEU A 173 11.44 -7.13 -5.71
CA LEU A 173 11.05 -8.42 -6.25
C LEU A 173 10.28 -8.26 -7.58
N LEU A 174 9.24 -7.41 -7.59
CA LEU A 174 8.42 -7.15 -8.76
C LEU A 174 9.29 -6.65 -9.93
N SER A 175 10.13 -5.64 -9.69
CA SER A 175 11.02 -5.12 -10.74
C SER A 175 12.02 -6.17 -11.24
N THR A 176 12.55 -7.04 -10.37
CA THR A 176 13.47 -8.12 -10.75
C THR A 176 12.76 -9.16 -11.62
N VAL A 177 11.57 -9.58 -11.22
CA VAL A 177 10.75 -10.55 -11.97
C VAL A 177 10.38 -9.99 -13.34
N ILE A 178 9.98 -8.73 -13.42
CA ILE A 178 9.60 -8.08 -14.69
C ILE A 178 10.83 -7.83 -15.57
N ALA A 179 11.95 -7.42 -14.98
CA ALA A 179 13.23 -7.25 -15.69
C ALA A 179 13.77 -8.57 -16.27
N GLY A 180 13.56 -9.69 -15.58
CA GLY A 180 13.95 -11.03 -16.02
C GLY A 180 13.18 -11.57 -17.24
N GLY A 181 12.18 -10.83 -17.74
CA GLY A 181 11.48 -11.10 -18.99
C GLY A 181 10.16 -11.87 -18.84
N LYS A 182 9.33 -11.79 -19.90
CA LYS A 182 7.94 -12.28 -20.05
C LYS A 182 7.65 -13.75 -19.68
N ARG A 183 8.66 -14.56 -19.32
CA ARG A 183 8.47 -16.02 -19.17
C ARG A 183 7.77 -16.43 -17.87
N TRP A 184 7.76 -15.58 -16.84
CA TRP A 184 7.24 -15.93 -15.51
C TRP A 184 5.89 -15.28 -15.16
N VAL A 185 5.63 -14.05 -15.62
CA VAL A 185 4.37 -13.34 -15.34
C VAL A 185 3.45 -13.40 -16.55
N THR A 186 2.65 -14.45 -16.61
CA THR A 186 1.56 -14.56 -17.59
C THR A 186 0.38 -13.69 -17.16
N ASP A 187 -0.49 -13.32 -18.11
CA ASP A 187 -1.75 -12.62 -17.80
C ASP A 187 -2.56 -13.35 -16.73
N ARG A 188 -2.52 -14.70 -16.70
CA ARG A 188 -3.20 -15.51 -15.68
C ARG A 188 -2.60 -15.33 -14.29
N VAL A 189 -1.28 -15.36 -14.15
CA VAL A 189 -0.62 -15.15 -12.86
C VAL A 189 -0.88 -13.74 -12.34
N TYR A 190 -0.80 -12.76 -13.23
CA TYR A 190 -1.13 -11.37 -12.91
C TYR A 190 -2.59 -11.28 -12.44
N GLN A 191 -3.55 -11.75 -13.24
CA GLN A 191 -4.97 -11.76 -12.87
C GLN A 191 -5.25 -12.45 -11.52
N SER A 192 -4.61 -13.58 -11.22
CA SER A 192 -4.78 -14.26 -9.92
C SER A 192 -4.31 -13.41 -8.74
N ILE A 193 -3.16 -12.74 -8.86
CA ILE A 193 -2.66 -11.84 -7.81
C ILE A 193 -3.64 -10.68 -7.61
N ILE A 194 -4.11 -10.07 -8.70
CA ILE A 194 -5.02 -8.92 -8.68
C ILE A 194 -6.37 -9.31 -8.05
N GLY A 195 -6.89 -10.48 -8.42
CA GLY A 195 -8.14 -11.02 -7.86
C GLY A 195 -8.02 -11.29 -6.36
N LEU A 196 -6.90 -11.88 -5.91
CA LEU A 196 -6.65 -12.15 -4.49
C LEU A 196 -6.53 -10.85 -3.68
N CYS A 197 -5.84 -9.83 -4.22
CA CYS A 197 -5.78 -8.50 -3.60
C CYS A 197 -7.18 -7.87 -3.50
N GLY A 198 -7.98 -7.98 -4.56
CA GLY A 198 -9.34 -7.46 -4.57
C GLY A 198 -10.25 -8.11 -3.52
N ILE A 199 -10.16 -9.44 -3.36
CA ILE A 199 -10.88 -10.17 -2.30
C ILE A 199 -10.41 -9.71 -0.92
N PHE A 200 -9.11 -9.57 -0.71
CA PHE A 200 -8.55 -9.09 0.54
C PHE A 200 -9.01 -7.66 0.89
N PHE A 201 -9.11 -6.78 -0.10
CA PHE A 201 -9.61 -5.41 0.10
C PHE A 201 -11.09 -5.39 0.48
N ILE A 202 -11.90 -6.25 -0.14
CA ILE A 202 -13.31 -6.41 0.25
C ILE A 202 -13.38 -6.89 1.70
N TYR A 203 -12.57 -7.89 2.08
CA TYR A 203 -12.50 -8.39 3.46
C TYR A 203 -12.15 -7.29 4.47
N LEU A 204 -11.08 -6.52 4.21
CA LEU A 204 -10.71 -5.38 5.07
C LEU A 204 -11.81 -4.33 5.11
N GLY A 205 -12.38 -3.96 3.96
CA GLY A 205 -13.43 -2.94 3.88
C GLY A 205 -14.69 -3.32 4.66
N VAL A 206 -15.10 -4.59 4.61
CA VAL A 206 -16.19 -5.11 5.46
C VAL A 206 -15.83 -5.01 6.94
N GLY A 207 -14.60 -5.37 7.32
CA GLY A 207 -14.12 -5.22 8.69
C GLY A 207 -14.21 -3.77 9.20
N PHE A 208 -13.87 -2.80 8.35
CA PHE A 208 -13.95 -1.37 8.68
C PHE A 208 -15.40 -0.90 8.86
N ILE A 209 -16.32 -1.34 8.01
CA ILE A 209 -17.75 -1.00 8.16
C ILE A 209 -18.32 -1.57 9.46
N ILE A 210 -17.99 -2.81 9.80
CA ILE A 210 -18.40 -3.44 11.06
C ILE A 210 -17.90 -2.63 12.25
N GLU A 211 -16.63 -2.20 12.23
CA GLU A 211 -16.05 -1.41 13.31
C GLU A 211 -16.68 -0.02 13.42
N GLY A 212 -16.94 0.65 12.29
CA GLY A 212 -17.69 1.91 12.26
C GLY A 212 -19.08 1.78 12.86
N TYR A 213 -19.78 0.68 12.57
CA TYR A 213 -21.11 0.41 13.15
C TYR A 213 -21.06 0.19 14.67
N LYS A 214 -20.06 -0.53 15.18
CA LYS A 214 -19.87 -0.70 16.63
C LYS A 214 -19.61 0.62 17.33
N LEU A 215 -18.79 1.50 16.73
CA LEU A 215 -18.50 2.81 17.29
C LEU A 215 -19.76 3.67 17.43
N ILE A 216 -20.69 3.61 16.47
CA ILE A 216 -22.00 4.29 16.56
C ILE A 216 -22.82 3.78 17.76
N GLN A 217 -22.77 2.48 18.06
CA GLN A 217 -23.54 1.87 19.15
C GLN A 217 -22.97 2.17 20.54
N LEU A 218 -21.71 2.61 20.63
CA LEU A 218 -21.02 2.93 21.88
C LEU A 218 -21.11 4.41 22.28
N GLN A 219 -21.75 5.24 21.43
CA GLN A 219 -22.05 6.65 21.71
C GLN A 219 -23.44 6.82 22.34
#